data_AF-A0A7C3Z4L5-F1
#
_entry.id   AF-A0A7C3Z4L5-F1
#
_cell.length_a   1.000
_cell.length_b   1.000
_cell.length_c   1.000
_cell.angle_alpha   90.00
_cell.angle_beta   90.00
_cell.angle_gamma   90.00
#
_symmetry.space_group_name_H-M   'P 1'
#
loop_
_entity.id
_entity.type
_entity.pdbx_description
1 polymer ?
#
loop_
_entity_poly.entity_id
_entity_poly.type
_entity_poly.pdbx_seq_one_letter_code
_entity_poly.pdbx_strand_id
1 'polypeptide(L)'
;MIEFLLLIITIFLTIASYAWSDYGFISLITQTKPIFSKLYTLRGLMLYNRHIAEFLFVTLIISLVSIQIYFLFTKKEKINLKTIIISLTILFFAYPFLSSDIFSYLFAGKIAYVYHLNPYKTIPEAFREKDIWLSFTYWTHRNYIYGPLYLLISIIPLVILGAEKFLTVFYLTKIISGLVFILTGLVIYRITKDIKKAIYLWWVNPLVIIELLINSHNDLFMIFFFLLSILLWDNKKRFWAIFSFISSVLTKYASAPFIILLFTKGKTREILSKVLLLLLLLFLGFKYPSFQAWYYTWIYFLIPLANLKKRSLLIIFLFQGLLILDKYYTFISSGNWGPINQDIRILFIFLPFITSLTLIRRRIKANSQKMAELDNHS
;
A
#
# COMPACT_ATOMS: atom_id res chain seq x y z
N MET A 1 -4.54 8.17 -23.95
CA MET A 1 -5.68 7.22 -23.91
C MET A 1 -5.63 6.39 -22.64
N ILE A 2 -4.51 5.74 -22.30
CA ILE A 2 -4.41 4.93 -21.08
C ILE A 2 -4.57 5.76 -19.78
N GLU A 3 -4.07 6.99 -19.76
CA GLU A 3 -4.17 7.87 -18.59
C GLU A 3 -5.62 8.29 -18.35
N PHE A 4 -6.38 8.47 -19.43
CA PHE A 4 -7.79 8.78 -19.36
C PHE A 4 -8.59 7.56 -18.89
N LEU A 5 -8.22 6.35 -19.33
CA LEU A 5 -8.78 5.12 -18.80
C LEU A 5 -8.49 4.96 -17.29
N LEU A 6 -7.26 5.27 -16.85
CA LEU A 6 -6.92 5.30 -15.42
C LEU A 6 -7.84 6.26 -14.66
N LEU A 7 -8.05 7.48 -15.18
CA LEU A 7 -8.93 8.47 -14.56
C LEU A 7 -10.38 7.96 -14.43
N ILE A 8 -10.93 7.36 -15.48
CA ILE A 8 -12.27 6.77 -15.45
C ILE A 8 -12.33 5.65 -14.40
N ILE A 9 -11.34 4.78 -14.38
CA ILE A 9 -11.26 3.67 -13.43
C ILE A 9 -11.16 4.17 -11.99
N THR A 10 -10.39 5.22 -11.71
CA THR A 10 -10.27 5.75 -10.35
C THR A 10 -11.54 6.45 -9.89
N ILE A 11 -12.26 7.14 -10.79
CA ILE A 11 -13.60 7.68 -10.49
C ILE A 11 -14.55 6.53 -10.15
N PHE A 12 -14.60 5.51 -11.00
CA PHE A 12 -15.45 4.34 -10.78
C PHE A 12 -15.11 3.64 -9.47
N LEU A 13 -13.84 3.36 -9.20
CA LEU A 13 -13.38 2.73 -7.96
C LEU A 13 -13.73 3.57 -6.73
N THR A 14 -13.59 4.89 -6.80
CA THR A 14 -13.96 5.79 -5.71
C THR A 14 -15.45 5.66 -5.39
N ILE A 15 -16.32 5.68 -6.39
CA ILE A 15 -17.77 5.51 -6.20
C ILE A 15 -18.10 4.09 -5.71
N ALA A 16 -17.57 3.07 -6.39
CA ALA A 16 -17.82 1.67 -6.09
C ALA A 16 -17.40 1.30 -4.66
N SER A 17 -16.30 1.87 -4.14
CA SER A 17 -15.83 1.60 -2.78
C SER A 17 -16.89 1.84 -1.70
N TYR A 18 -17.81 2.78 -1.90
CA TYR A 18 -18.91 3.05 -0.96
C TYR A 18 -19.99 1.97 -0.95
N ALA A 19 -20.05 1.11 -1.98
CA ALA A 19 -21.00 0.00 -2.02
C ALA A 19 -20.77 -1.02 -0.89
N TRP A 20 -19.55 -1.06 -0.33
CA TRP A 20 -19.18 -1.92 0.80
C TRP A 20 -19.04 -1.16 2.12
N SER A 21 -19.45 0.11 2.16
CA SER A 21 -19.39 0.90 3.39
C SER A 21 -20.42 0.48 4.43
N ASP A 22 -20.18 0.82 5.68
CA ASP A 22 -21.14 0.59 6.76
C ASP A 22 -22.39 1.49 6.61
N TYR A 23 -23.56 0.98 6.99
CA TYR A 23 -24.82 1.74 6.91
C TYR A 23 -24.79 3.00 7.78
N GLY A 24 -24.18 2.92 8.97
CA GLY A 24 -23.99 4.07 9.85
C GLY A 24 -23.13 5.14 9.19
N PHE A 25 -22.12 4.74 8.41
CA PHE A 25 -21.24 5.68 7.71
C PHE A 25 -22.00 6.41 6.60
N ILE A 26 -22.79 5.68 5.80
CA ILE A 26 -23.68 6.28 4.78
C ILE A 26 -24.70 7.21 5.45
N SER A 27 -25.32 6.79 6.56
CA SER A 27 -26.26 7.60 7.31
C SER A 27 -25.64 8.93 7.73
N LEU A 28 -24.44 8.90 8.31
CA LEU A 28 -23.73 10.09 8.72
C LEU A 28 -23.42 11.04 7.54
N ILE A 29 -23.02 10.51 6.38
CA ILE A 29 -22.81 11.32 5.17
C ILE A 29 -24.14 11.92 4.69
N THR A 30 -25.19 11.12 4.58
CA THR A 30 -26.47 11.56 4.01
C THR A 30 -27.20 12.59 4.88
N GLN A 31 -27.08 12.49 6.20
CA GLN A 31 -27.57 13.51 7.14
C GLN A 31 -26.93 14.88 6.89
N THR A 32 -25.63 14.91 6.57
CA THR A 32 -24.93 16.17 6.27
C THR A 32 -25.13 16.63 4.82
N LYS A 33 -25.31 15.69 3.88
CA LYS A 33 -25.38 15.93 2.43
C LYS A 33 -26.35 14.95 1.77
N PRO A 34 -27.64 15.31 1.62
CA PRO A 34 -28.69 14.43 1.08
C PRO A 34 -28.45 13.92 -0.35
N ILE A 35 -27.61 14.60 -1.13
CA ILE A 35 -27.23 14.19 -2.49
C ILE A 35 -26.59 12.80 -2.54
N PHE A 36 -26.01 12.33 -1.42
CA PHE A 36 -25.41 10.99 -1.32
C PHE A 36 -26.41 9.89 -0.95
N SER A 37 -27.72 10.16 -0.90
CA SER A 37 -28.74 9.14 -0.58
C SER A 37 -28.71 7.94 -1.54
N LYS A 38 -28.30 8.15 -2.80
CA LYS A 38 -28.10 7.10 -3.80
C LYS A 38 -27.04 6.06 -3.41
N LEU A 39 -26.17 6.34 -2.42
CA LEU A 39 -25.24 5.35 -1.89
C LEU A 39 -25.95 4.16 -1.22
N TYR A 40 -27.13 4.36 -0.63
CA TYR A 40 -27.93 3.26 -0.11
C TYR A 40 -28.36 2.29 -1.23
N THR A 41 -28.81 2.84 -2.36
CA THR A 41 -29.18 2.05 -3.54
C THR A 41 -27.97 1.32 -4.11
N LEU A 42 -26.83 2.00 -4.25
CA LEU A 42 -25.59 1.39 -4.74
C LEU A 42 -25.15 0.21 -3.85
N ARG A 43 -25.15 0.42 -2.53
CA ARG A 43 -24.84 -0.62 -1.55
C ARG A 43 -25.82 -1.79 -1.67
N GLY A 44 -27.12 -1.52 -1.70
CA GLY A 44 -28.15 -2.53 -1.88
C GLY A 44 -27.92 -3.37 -3.14
N LEU A 45 -27.68 -2.72 -4.28
CA LEU A 45 -27.41 -3.40 -5.56
C LEU A 45 -26.24 -4.38 -5.45
N MET A 46 -25.10 -3.97 -4.89
CA MET A 46 -23.93 -4.85 -4.76
C MET A 46 -24.12 -5.97 -3.75
N LEU A 47 -24.90 -5.73 -2.68
CA LEU A 47 -25.18 -6.75 -1.66
C LEU A 47 -26.13 -7.83 -2.17
N TYR A 48 -27.17 -7.44 -2.90
CA TYR A 48 -28.17 -8.37 -3.46
C TYR A 48 -27.69 -9.03 -4.74
N ASN A 49 -26.75 -8.42 -5.49
CA ASN A 49 -26.20 -8.96 -6.73
C ASN A 49 -24.70 -9.21 -6.61
N ARG A 50 -24.31 -10.15 -5.75
CA ARG A 50 -22.90 -10.46 -5.46
C ARG A 50 -22.08 -10.85 -6.69
N HIS A 51 -22.67 -11.55 -7.64
CA HIS A 51 -22.02 -11.87 -8.91
C HIS A 51 -21.61 -10.62 -9.72
N ILE A 52 -22.40 -9.54 -9.65
CA ILE A 52 -22.05 -8.26 -10.27
C ILE A 52 -20.86 -7.63 -9.52
N ALA A 53 -20.89 -7.64 -8.19
CA ALA A 53 -19.82 -7.12 -7.34
C ALA A 53 -18.49 -7.86 -7.60
N GLU A 54 -18.54 -9.18 -7.72
CA GLU A 54 -17.40 -10.04 -8.09
C GLU A 54 -16.85 -9.70 -9.48
N PHE A 55 -17.71 -9.67 -10.49
CA PHE A 55 -17.32 -9.36 -11.86
C PHE A 55 -16.65 -7.97 -11.96
N LEU A 56 -17.24 -6.97 -11.30
CA LEU A 56 -16.69 -5.61 -11.25
C LEU A 56 -15.34 -5.58 -10.53
N PHE A 57 -15.21 -6.24 -9.39
CA PHE A 57 -13.96 -6.29 -8.64
C PHE A 57 -12.85 -6.96 -9.46
N VAL A 58 -13.11 -8.13 -10.04
CA VAL A 58 -12.13 -8.84 -10.88
C VAL A 58 -11.72 -8.00 -12.09
N THR A 59 -12.69 -7.43 -12.80
CA THR A 59 -12.44 -6.57 -13.97
C THR A 59 -11.60 -5.34 -13.60
N LEU A 60 -11.89 -4.74 -12.45
CA LEU A 60 -11.15 -3.59 -11.94
C LEU A 60 -9.68 -3.96 -11.63
N ILE A 61 -9.44 -5.05 -10.92
CA ILE A 61 -8.08 -5.48 -10.58
C ILE A 61 -7.29 -5.82 -11.86
N ILE A 62 -7.88 -6.56 -12.80
CA ILE A 62 -7.24 -6.90 -14.08
C ILE A 62 -6.91 -5.62 -14.86
N SER A 63 -7.83 -4.65 -14.89
CA SER A 63 -7.63 -3.38 -15.60
C SER A 63 -6.51 -2.55 -14.98
N LEU A 64 -6.45 -2.44 -13.65
CA LEU A 64 -5.38 -1.72 -12.94
C LEU A 64 -4.02 -2.39 -13.12
N VAL A 65 -3.94 -3.73 -13.03
CA VAL A 65 -2.70 -4.49 -13.31
C VAL A 65 -2.28 -4.30 -14.76
N SER A 66 -3.21 -4.31 -15.71
CA SER A 66 -2.92 -4.08 -17.14
C SER A 66 -2.38 -2.67 -17.39
N ILE A 67 -2.95 -1.65 -16.75
CA ILE A 67 -2.45 -0.27 -16.80
C ILE A 67 -1.04 -0.18 -16.20
N GLN A 68 -0.80 -0.82 -15.05
CA GLN A 68 0.52 -0.86 -14.44
C GLN A 68 1.55 -1.50 -15.37
N ILE A 69 1.22 -2.62 -16.00
CA ILE A 69 2.07 -3.32 -16.97
C ILE A 69 2.31 -2.45 -18.20
N TYR A 70 1.29 -1.73 -18.70
CA TYR A 70 1.46 -0.76 -19.78
C TYR A 70 2.55 0.26 -19.42
N PHE A 71 2.47 0.90 -18.25
CA PHE A 71 3.47 1.89 -17.82
C PHE A 71 4.88 1.29 -17.61
N LEU A 72 5.00 0.00 -17.30
CA LEU A 72 6.28 -0.69 -17.22
C LEU A 72 7.00 -0.74 -18.59
N PHE A 73 6.25 -0.84 -19.69
CA PHE A 73 6.79 -0.96 -21.05
C PHE A 73 6.77 0.32 -21.87
N THR A 74 5.98 1.32 -21.48
CA THR A 74 5.83 2.60 -22.20
C THR A 74 7.07 3.51 -22.16
N LYS A 75 7.25 4.30 -23.23
CA LYS A 75 8.30 5.33 -23.37
C LYS A 75 7.88 6.65 -22.68
N LYS A 76 8.86 7.41 -22.15
CA LYS A 76 8.64 8.56 -21.25
C LYS A 76 7.80 9.70 -21.88
N GLU A 77 7.99 9.95 -23.17
CA GLU A 77 7.35 11.05 -23.92
C GLU A 77 5.83 10.96 -24.01
N LYS A 78 5.22 9.82 -23.63
CA LYS A 78 3.79 9.59 -23.76
C LYS A 78 2.98 9.85 -22.48
N ILE A 79 3.61 10.23 -21.37
CA ILE A 79 2.99 10.19 -20.05
C ILE A 79 2.47 11.58 -19.63
N ASN A 80 1.17 11.66 -19.35
CA ASN A 80 0.55 12.85 -18.75
C ASN A 80 0.47 12.72 -17.22
N LEU A 81 1.43 13.35 -16.51
CA LEU A 81 1.47 13.35 -15.05
C LEU A 81 0.27 14.05 -14.39
N LYS A 82 -0.28 15.09 -15.02
CA LYS A 82 -1.44 15.82 -14.47
C LYS A 82 -2.63 14.86 -14.31
N THR A 83 -2.90 14.04 -15.32
CA THR A 83 -3.99 13.05 -15.26
C THR A 83 -3.76 12.02 -14.17
N ILE A 84 -2.53 11.53 -13.98
CA ILE A 84 -2.20 10.59 -12.89
C ILE A 84 -2.44 11.24 -11.52
N ILE A 85 -1.97 12.47 -11.30
CA ILE A 85 -2.18 13.17 -10.02
C ILE A 85 -3.67 13.42 -9.76
N ILE A 86 -4.44 13.86 -10.76
CA ILE A 86 -5.90 14.01 -10.63
C ILE A 86 -6.54 12.66 -10.25
N SER A 87 -6.14 11.57 -10.92
CA SER A 87 -6.65 10.22 -10.63
C SER A 87 -6.38 9.81 -9.18
N LEU A 88 -5.18 10.10 -8.67
CA LEU A 88 -4.82 9.84 -7.27
C LEU A 88 -5.59 10.72 -6.29
N THR A 89 -5.75 12.01 -6.56
CA THR A 89 -6.51 12.93 -5.70
C THR A 89 -7.97 12.50 -5.57
N ILE A 90 -8.57 11.97 -6.63
CA ILE A 90 -9.93 11.41 -6.57
C ILE A 90 -10.00 10.25 -5.59
N LEU A 91 -9.00 9.36 -5.59
CA LEU A 91 -8.93 8.22 -4.67
C LEU A 91 -8.74 8.62 -3.20
N PHE A 92 -8.38 9.87 -2.89
CA PHE A 92 -8.34 10.34 -1.49
C PHE A 92 -9.73 10.21 -0.85
N PHE A 93 -10.78 10.35 -1.65
CA PHE A 93 -12.16 10.28 -1.21
C PHE A 93 -12.77 8.88 -1.32
N ALA A 94 -11.98 7.85 -1.68
CA ALA A 94 -12.46 6.47 -1.71
C ALA A 94 -12.64 5.93 -0.28
N TYR A 95 -13.69 5.13 -0.07
CA TYR A 95 -13.97 4.46 1.19
C TYR A 95 -13.01 3.27 1.39
N PRO A 96 -12.47 3.05 2.60
CA PRO A 96 -11.57 1.94 2.94
C PRO A 96 -12.34 0.61 3.03
N PHE A 97 -12.70 0.04 1.88
CA PHE A 97 -13.66 -1.07 1.82
C PHE A 97 -13.07 -2.46 2.13
N LEU A 98 -11.74 -2.61 2.12
CA LEU A 98 -11.08 -3.90 2.36
C LEU A 98 -10.33 -3.95 3.70
N SER A 99 -10.37 -2.86 4.49
CA SER A 99 -9.80 -2.82 5.83
C SER A 99 -10.42 -1.72 6.67
N SER A 100 -10.75 -2.04 7.91
CA SER A 100 -11.29 -1.11 8.91
C SER A 100 -10.21 -0.48 9.79
N ASP A 101 -8.93 -0.72 9.49
CA ASP A 101 -7.81 -0.31 10.36
C ASP A 101 -7.76 1.21 10.58
N ILE A 102 -8.13 2.02 9.57
CA ILE A 102 -8.17 3.49 9.70
C ILE A 102 -9.07 3.96 10.84
N PHE A 103 -10.22 3.29 11.05
CA PHE A 103 -11.13 3.63 12.15
C PHE A 103 -10.51 3.27 13.50
N SER A 104 -9.75 2.18 13.56
CA SER A 104 -9.00 1.79 14.76
C SER A 104 -7.88 2.79 15.09
N TYR A 105 -7.21 3.34 14.08
CA TYR A 105 -6.20 4.40 14.25
C TYR A 105 -6.81 5.68 14.82
N LEU A 106 -7.93 6.11 14.25
CA LEU A 106 -8.67 7.28 14.70
C LEU A 106 -9.17 7.11 16.14
N PHE A 107 -9.73 5.96 16.46
CA PHE A 107 -10.23 5.69 17.80
C PHE A 107 -9.09 5.62 18.83
N ALA A 108 -7.96 4.99 18.50
CA ALA A 108 -6.78 5.01 19.37
C ALA A 108 -6.24 6.43 19.58
N GLY A 109 -6.22 7.26 18.54
CA GLY A 109 -5.91 8.68 18.64
C GLY A 109 -6.88 9.41 19.57
N LYS A 110 -8.18 9.09 19.51
CA LYS A 110 -9.21 9.67 20.37
C LYS A 110 -9.06 9.24 21.84
N ILE A 111 -8.73 7.97 22.10
CA ILE A 111 -8.36 7.49 23.45
C ILE A 111 -7.22 8.32 24.04
N ALA A 112 -6.16 8.56 23.27
CA ALA A 112 -5.02 9.33 23.73
C ALA A 112 -5.33 10.83 23.90
N TYR A 113 -6.01 11.44 22.91
CA TYR A 113 -6.18 12.88 22.83
C TYR A 113 -7.35 13.40 23.66
N VAL A 114 -8.52 12.75 23.58
CA VAL A 114 -9.76 13.21 24.22
C VAL A 114 -9.90 12.63 25.61
N TYR A 115 -9.63 11.33 25.75
CA TYR A 115 -9.83 10.63 27.01
C TYR A 115 -8.58 10.65 27.91
N HIS A 116 -7.45 11.15 27.41
CA HIS A 116 -6.17 11.21 28.14
C HIS A 116 -5.73 9.85 28.70
N LEU A 117 -6.13 8.76 28.04
CA LEU A 117 -5.78 7.39 28.42
C LEU A 117 -4.75 6.82 27.46
N ASN A 118 -4.07 5.77 27.91
CA ASN A 118 -3.05 5.10 27.12
C ASN A 118 -3.70 4.02 26.21
N PRO A 119 -3.75 4.19 24.88
CA PRO A 119 -4.36 3.19 23.98
C PRO A 119 -3.57 1.87 23.88
N TYR A 120 -2.35 1.81 24.40
CA TYR A 120 -1.60 0.55 24.56
C TYR A 120 -2.07 -0.27 25.77
N LYS A 121 -2.86 0.34 26.67
CA LYS A 121 -3.40 -0.30 27.89
C LYS A 121 -4.93 -0.22 28.00
N THR A 122 -5.58 0.51 27.09
CA THR A 122 -7.01 0.74 27.10
C THR A 122 -7.59 0.32 25.75
N ILE A 123 -8.50 -0.64 25.78
CA ILE A 123 -9.20 -1.14 24.59
C ILE A 123 -10.36 -0.20 24.21
N PRO A 124 -10.69 -0.08 22.90
CA PRO A 124 -11.84 0.72 22.45
C PRO A 124 -13.17 0.30 23.07
N GLU A 125 -13.36 -0.99 23.36
CA GLU A 125 -14.60 -1.53 23.92
C GLU A 125 -15.04 -0.85 25.24
N ALA A 126 -14.10 -0.29 26.00
CA ALA A 126 -14.39 0.43 27.24
C ALA A 126 -15.27 1.70 27.04
N PHE A 127 -15.49 2.11 25.79
CA PHE A 127 -16.24 3.31 25.41
C PHE A 127 -17.55 3.02 24.69
N ARG A 128 -18.03 1.77 24.66
CA ARG A 128 -19.23 1.36 23.91
C ARG A 128 -20.47 2.21 24.19
N GLU A 129 -20.68 2.60 25.44
CA GLU A 129 -21.84 3.41 25.85
C GLU A 129 -21.58 4.93 25.79
N LYS A 130 -20.34 5.34 25.51
CA LYS A 130 -19.88 6.73 25.64
C LYS A 130 -19.49 7.38 24.32
N ASP A 131 -19.14 6.59 23.30
CA ASP A 131 -18.60 7.12 22.05
C ASP A 131 -19.17 6.42 20.81
N ILE A 132 -19.94 7.18 20.03
CA ILE A 132 -20.54 6.71 18.79
C ILE A 132 -19.49 6.31 17.73
N TRP A 133 -18.25 6.80 17.82
CA TRP A 133 -17.19 6.43 16.88
C TRP A 133 -16.83 4.95 16.96
N LEU A 134 -17.15 4.29 18.08
CA LEU A 134 -16.94 2.86 18.23
C LEU A 134 -17.75 2.04 17.22
N SER A 135 -18.91 2.55 16.76
CA SER A 135 -19.74 1.89 15.75
C SER A 135 -19.03 1.66 14.40
N PHE A 136 -17.98 2.45 14.12
CA PHE A 136 -17.15 2.30 12.91
C PHE A 136 -15.87 1.49 13.17
N THR A 137 -15.57 1.15 14.42
CA THR A 137 -14.32 0.52 14.82
C THR A 137 -14.49 -0.99 14.92
N TYR A 138 -13.75 -1.74 14.11
CA TYR A 138 -13.86 -3.20 14.09
C TYR A 138 -13.05 -3.89 15.21
N TRP A 139 -11.80 -3.44 15.44
CA TRP A 139 -10.90 -4.06 16.41
C TRP A 139 -11.10 -3.52 17.82
N THR A 140 -12.29 -3.70 18.39
CA THR A 140 -12.65 -3.10 19.69
C THR A 140 -12.06 -3.81 20.90
N HIS A 141 -11.78 -5.10 20.77
CA HIS A 141 -11.40 -6.00 21.86
C HIS A 141 -9.88 -6.11 22.10
N ARG A 142 -9.06 -5.30 21.41
CA ARG A 142 -7.59 -5.37 21.53
C ARG A 142 -6.97 -3.98 21.70
N ASN A 143 -5.81 -3.96 22.35
CA ASN A 143 -5.01 -2.75 22.51
C ASN A 143 -4.39 -2.31 21.18
N TYR A 144 -3.96 -1.05 21.13
CA TYR A 144 -3.19 -0.52 20.01
C TYR A 144 -1.81 -1.19 19.94
N ILE A 145 -1.42 -1.65 18.74
CA ILE A 145 -0.19 -2.44 18.51
C ILE A 145 0.82 -1.75 17.58
N TYR A 146 0.48 -0.59 17.03
CA TYR A 146 1.33 0.12 16.08
C TYR A 146 2.28 1.06 16.80
N GLY A 147 3.28 1.60 16.10
CA GLY A 147 4.31 2.40 16.74
C GLY A 147 3.83 3.78 17.21
N PRO A 148 4.50 4.38 18.21
CA PRO A 148 4.07 5.62 18.84
C PRO A 148 4.03 6.83 17.90
N LEU A 149 4.88 6.87 16.86
CA LEU A 149 4.81 7.97 15.90
C LEU A 149 3.50 7.93 15.10
N TYR A 150 3.01 6.74 14.75
CA TYR A 150 1.76 6.64 14.01
C TYR A 150 0.54 6.98 14.87
N LEU A 151 0.60 6.72 16.18
CA LEU A 151 -0.40 7.22 17.11
C LEU A 151 -0.44 8.75 17.09
N LEU A 152 0.71 9.41 17.17
CA LEU A 152 0.79 10.87 17.08
C LEU A 152 0.25 11.40 15.74
N ILE A 153 0.55 10.73 14.62
CA ILE A 153 -0.01 11.07 13.30
C ILE A 153 -1.54 10.95 13.31
N SER A 154 -2.08 9.93 13.98
CA SER A 154 -3.53 9.71 14.09
C SER A 154 -4.23 10.78 14.94
N ILE A 155 -3.48 11.47 15.82
CA ILE A 155 -3.97 12.59 16.65
C ILE A 155 -4.06 13.90 15.86
N ILE A 156 -3.21 14.11 14.84
CA ILE A 156 -3.14 15.39 14.10
C ILE A 156 -4.54 15.85 13.60
N PRO A 157 -5.35 15.01 12.94
CA PRO A 157 -6.67 15.44 12.46
C PRO A 157 -7.65 15.81 13.58
N LEU A 158 -7.54 15.13 14.73
CA LEU A 158 -8.36 15.39 15.92
C LEU A 158 -8.04 16.75 16.53
N VAL A 159 -6.75 17.11 16.59
CA VAL A 159 -6.29 18.42 17.09
C VAL A 159 -6.76 19.55 16.18
N ILE A 160 -6.65 19.37 14.86
CA ILE A 160 -6.97 20.43 13.89
C ILE A 160 -8.48 20.69 13.80
N LEU A 161 -9.31 19.65 13.81
CA LEU A 161 -10.75 19.76 13.50
C LEU A 161 -11.67 19.55 14.70
N GLY A 162 -11.13 19.11 15.83
CA GLY A 162 -11.90 18.66 16.99
C GLY A 162 -12.41 17.22 16.83
N ALA A 163 -12.56 16.54 17.97
CA ALA A 163 -12.93 15.12 18.01
C ALA A 163 -14.44 14.84 17.98
N GLU A 164 -15.27 15.85 17.76
CA GLU A 164 -16.73 15.71 17.62
C GLU A 164 -17.13 15.39 16.16
N LYS A 165 -16.33 15.82 15.18
CA LYS A 165 -16.67 15.80 13.76
C LYS A 165 -16.03 14.60 13.03
N PHE A 166 -16.56 13.40 13.27
CA PHE A 166 -15.99 12.16 12.73
C PHE A 166 -15.70 12.21 11.23
N LEU A 167 -16.67 12.60 10.39
CA LEU A 167 -16.47 12.62 8.93
C LEU A 167 -15.33 13.55 8.51
N THR A 168 -15.23 14.73 9.11
CA THR A 168 -14.22 15.72 8.74
C THR A 168 -12.83 15.26 9.18
N VAL A 169 -12.71 14.67 10.37
CA VAL A 169 -11.48 14.04 10.87
C VAL A 169 -11.08 12.86 9.98
N PHE A 170 -12.03 12.01 9.60
CA PHE A 170 -11.82 10.88 8.69
C PHE A 170 -11.27 11.36 7.34
N TYR A 171 -11.94 12.30 6.66
CA TYR A 171 -11.47 12.78 5.36
C TYR A 171 -10.16 13.56 5.45
N LEU A 172 -9.88 14.29 6.54
CA LEU A 172 -8.56 14.90 6.73
C LEU A 172 -7.47 13.84 6.87
N THR A 173 -7.73 12.75 7.58
CA THR A 173 -6.80 11.60 7.68
C THR A 173 -6.53 10.98 6.31
N LYS A 174 -7.58 10.83 5.50
CA LYS A 174 -7.49 10.37 4.11
C LYS A 174 -6.65 11.32 3.24
N ILE A 175 -6.84 12.63 3.38
CA ILE A 175 -6.06 13.65 2.65
C ILE A 175 -4.60 13.61 3.07
N ILE A 176 -4.28 13.55 4.36
CA ILE A 176 -2.89 13.44 4.84
C ILE A 176 -2.23 12.17 4.27
N SER A 177 -2.91 11.03 4.34
CA SER A 177 -2.43 9.78 3.75
C SER A 177 -2.22 9.92 2.24
N GLY A 178 -3.17 10.54 1.53
CA GLY A 178 -3.06 10.81 0.11
C GLY A 178 -1.87 11.69 -0.27
N LEU A 179 -1.60 12.75 0.50
CA LEU A 179 -0.45 13.62 0.29
C LEU A 179 0.87 12.86 0.52
N VAL A 180 0.96 12.06 1.60
CA VAL A 180 2.14 11.21 1.86
C VAL A 180 2.33 10.17 0.75
N PHE A 181 1.25 9.63 0.19
CA PHE A 181 1.30 8.73 -0.95
C PHE A 181 1.90 9.38 -2.20
N ILE A 182 1.48 10.60 -2.53
CA ILE A 182 2.07 11.38 -3.64
C ILE A 182 3.55 11.66 -3.36
N LEU A 183 3.87 12.15 -2.15
CA LEU A 183 5.24 12.45 -1.73
C LEU A 183 6.15 11.22 -1.79
N THR A 184 5.65 10.04 -1.43
CA THR A 184 6.42 8.79 -1.50
C THR A 184 6.83 8.46 -2.93
N GLY A 185 5.91 8.63 -3.90
CA GLY A 185 6.26 8.48 -5.32
C GLY A 185 7.31 9.51 -5.78
N LEU A 186 7.25 10.75 -5.28
CA LEU A 186 8.30 11.75 -5.53
C LEU A 186 9.65 11.34 -4.93
N VAL A 187 9.68 10.77 -3.72
CA VAL A 187 10.89 10.22 -3.11
C VAL A 187 11.45 9.08 -3.97
N ILE A 188 10.60 8.15 -4.43
CA ILE A 188 10.99 7.07 -5.36
C ILE A 188 11.59 7.64 -6.64
N TYR A 189 10.97 8.67 -7.23
CA TYR A 189 11.52 9.37 -8.39
C TYR A 189 12.90 9.96 -8.09
N ARG A 190 13.07 10.61 -6.93
CA ARG A 190 14.35 11.23 -6.55
C ARG A 190 15.45 10.21 -6.26
N ILE A 191 15.12 9.03 -5.75
CA ILE A 191 16.07 7.91 -5.55
C ILE A 191 16.45 7.29 -6.89
N THR A 192 15.46 6.97 -7.71
CA THR A 192 15.66 6.21 -8.94
C THR A 192 16.09 7.06 -10.13
N LYS A 193 15.89 8.38 -10.06
CA LYS A 193 16.05 9.36 -11.15
C LYS A 193 15.21 9.02 -12.39
N ASP A 194 14.17 8.20 -12.25
CA ASP A 194 13.28 7.80 -13.33
C ASP A 194 11.82 7.88 -12.88
N ILE A 195 11.10 8.86 -13.44
CA ILE A 195 9.70 9.11 -13.12
C ILE A 195 8.82 7.90 -13.46
N LYS A 196 9.20 7.08 -14.46
CA LYS A 196 8.45 5.88 -14.80
C LYS A 196 8.46 4.88 -13.66
N LYS A 197 9.58 4.74 -12.95
CA LYS A 197 9.66 3.87 -11.77
C LYS A 197 8.70 4.34 -10.69
N ALA A 198 8.62 5.65 -10.42
CA ALA A 198 7.63 6.19 -9.48
C ALA A 198 6.19 5.88 -9.92
N ILE A 199 5.91 5.96 -11.22
CA ILE A 199 4.59 5.62 -11.77
C ILE A 199 4.28 4.14 -11.54
N TYR A 200 5.00 3.22 -12.20
CA TYR A 200 4.60 1.80 -12.20
C TYR A 200 4.88 1.07 -10.88
N LEU A 201 5.85 1.54 -10.06
CA LEU A 201 6.09 0.93 -8.74
C LEU A 201 5.09 1.42 -7.70
N TRP A 202 4.55 2.63 -7.84
CA TRP A 202 3.83 3.31 -6.78
C TRP A 202 2.50 3.91 -7.24
N TRP A 203 2.51 4.96 -8.06
CA TRP A 203 1.30 5.75 -8.38
C TRP A 203 0.24 5.04 -9.22
N VAL A 204 0.59 3.98 -9.95
CA VAL A 204 -0.40 3.17 -10.70
C VAL A 204 -0.40 1.71 -10.25
N ASN A 205 0.23 1.43 -9.11
CA ASN A 205 0.34 0.08 -8.60
C ASN A 205 -0.94 -0.30 -7.84
N PRO A 206 -1.73 -1.28 -8.31
CA PRO A 206 -3.03 -1.62 -7.72
C PRO A 206 -2.94 -1.98 -6.24
N LEU A 207 -1.97 -2.80 -5.85
CA LEU A 207 -1.83 -3.19 -4.44
C LEU A 207 -1.51 -1.98 -3.57
N VAL A 208 -0.54 -1.17 -3.99
CA VAL A 208 -0.11 0.00 -3.22
C VAL A 208 -1.22 1.04 -3.15
N ILE A 209 -1.98 1.26 -4.23
CA ILE A 209 -3.16 2.11 -4.24
C ILE A 209 -4.23 1.58 -3.27
N ILE A 210 -4.60 0.31 -3.39
CA ILE A 210 -5.69 -0.25 -2.59
C ILE A 210 -5.30 -0.24 -1.11
N GLU A 211 -4.13 -0.77 -0.77
CA GLU A 211 -3.76 -0.94 0.63
C GLU A 211 -3.28 0.35 1.30
N LEU A 212 -2.48 1.17 0.62
CA LEU A 212 -1.84 2.33 1.25
C LEU A 212 -2.61 3.63 1.02
N LEU A 213 -3.31 3.77 -0.11
CA LEU A 213 -4.08 4.97 -0.40
C LEU A 213 -5.55 4.82 -0.02
N ILE A 214 -6.25 3.78 -0.50
CA ILE A 214 -7.69 3.58 -0.28
C ILE A 214 -7.98 3.05 1.12
N ASN A 215 -7.28 2.02 1.59
CA ASN A 215 -7.43 1.50 2.94
C ASN A 215 -6.64 2.31 3.99
N SER A 216 -5.70 3.15 3.54
CA SER A 216 -4.89 4.05 4.38
C SER A 216 -4.14 3.32 5.50
N HIS A 217 -3.54 2.17 5.19
CA HIS A 217 -2.70 1.46 6.14
C HIS A 217 -1.47 2.27 6.56
N ASN A 218 -1.07 2.11 7.82
CA ASN A 218 0.06 2.81 8.41
C ASN A 218 1.42 2.49 7.75
N ASP A 219 1.48 1.37 7.03
CA ASP A 219 2.61 0.94 6.20
C ASP A 219 3.08 2.03 5.23
N LEU A 220 2.17 2.89 4.77
CA LEU A 220 2.48 4.05 3.94
C LEU A 220 3.55 4.95 4.59
N PHE A 221 3.34 5.33 5.85
CA PHE A 221 4.23 6.22 6.58
C PHE A 221 5.56 5.54 6.88
N MET A 222 5.53 4.24 7.20
CA MET A 222 6.74 3.44 7.38
C MET A 222 7.60 3.46 6.11
N ILE A 223 7.01 3.17 4.95
CA ILE A 223 7.69 3.16 3.65
C ILE A 223 8.20 4.56 3.28
N PHE A 224 7.37 5.59 3.45
CA PHE A 224 7.73 6.98 3.19
C PHE A 224 8.99 7.39 3.96
N PHE A 225 8.97 7.23 5.28
CA PHE A 225 10.07 7.61 6.16
C PHE A 225 11.33 6.77 5.92
N PHE A 226 11.18 5.49 5.58
CA PHE A 226 12.32 4.65 5.21
C PHE A 226 12.98 5.16 3.93
N LEU A 227 12.22 5.32 2.84
CA LEU A 227 12.79 5.80 1.57
C LEU A 227 13.34 7.22 1.69
N LEU A 228 12.68 8.08 2.47
CA LEU A 228 13.16 9.43 2.74
C LEU A 228 14.51 9.40 3.49
N SER A 229 14.71 8.48 4.44
CA SER A 229 16.01 8.32 5.10
C SER A 229 17.13 7.98 4.12
N ILE A 230 16.88 7.08 3.16
CA ILE A 230 17.85 6.72 2.12
C ILE A 230 18.18 7.93 1.25
N LEU A 231 17.16 8.66 0.80
CA LEU A 231 17.33 9.86 -0.01
C LEU A 231 18.14 10.95 0.73
N LEU A 232 17.83 11.19 2.01
CA LEU A 232 18.53 12.18 2.83
C LEU A 232 19.97 11.77 3.11
N TRP A 233 20.21 10.48 3.37
CA TRP A 233 21.54 9.92 3.59
C TRP A 233 22.43 10.10 2.36
N ASP A 234 21.90 9.81 1.18
CA ASP A 234 22.62 9.99 -0.09
C ASP A 234 22.94 11.46 -0.37
N ASN A 235 22.08 12.38 0.05
CA ASN A 235 22.29 13.82 -0.03
C ASN A 235 23.15 14.40 1.13
N LYS A 236 23.85 13.55 1.88
CA LYS A 236 24.74 13.94 3.01
C LYS A 236 24.03 14.61 4.19
N LYS A 237 22.69 14.58 4.27
CA LYS A 237 21.88 15.13 5.39
C LYS A 237 21.70 14.09 6.50
N ARG A 238 22.81 13.70 7.16
CA ARG A 238 22.86 12.54 8.09
C ARG A 238 21.88 12.61 9.26
N PHE A 239 21.81 13.75 9.94
CA PHE A 239 20.89 13.93 11.07
C PHE A 239 19.44 13.65 10.67
N TRP A 240 18.98 14.30 9.60
CA TRP A 240 17.62 14.13 9.07
C TRP A 240 17.37 12.71 8.53
N ALA A 241 18.39 12.06 7.98
CA ALA A 241 18.29 10.68 7.54
C ALA A 241 18.06 9.72 8.72
N ILE A 242 18.84 9.85 9.81
CA ILE A 242 18.67 9.05 11.03
C ILE A 242 17.31 9.32 11.66
N PHE A 243 16.92 10.59 11.78
CA PHE A 243 15.61 10.98 12.28
C PHE A 243 14.48 10.34 11.46
N SER A 244 14.56 10.43 10.12
CA SER A 244 13.59 9.79 9.22
C SER A 244 13.58 8.26 9.37
N PHE A 245 14.72 7.62 9.56
CA PHE A 245 14.77 6.17 9.78
C PHE A 245 14.11 5.77 11.10
N ILE A 246 14.42 6.47 12.19
CA ILE A 246 13.78 6.27 13.50
C ILE A 246 12.26 6.47 13.38
N SER A 247 11.82 7.49 12.64
CA SER A 247 10.39 7.72 12.37
C SER A 247 9.73 6.55 11.62
N SER A 248 10.44 5.90 10.69
CA SER A 248 9.93 4.68 10.04
C SER A 248 9.71 3.56 11.07
N VAL A 249 10.71 3.30 11.92
CA VAL A 249 10.65 2.25 12.96
C VAL A 249 9.55 2.55 14.00
N LEU A 250 9.43 3.80 14.43
CA LEU A 250 8.41 4.25 15.38
C LEU A 250 7.01 4.37 14.76
N THR A 251 6.88 4.26 13.43
CA THR A 251 5.58 4.06 12.77
C THR A 251 5.22 2.57 12.83
N LYS A 252 6.17 1.72 12.42
CA LYS A 252 6.03 0.26 12.42
C LYS A 252 7.41 -0.38 12.49
N TYR A 253 7.62 -1.23 13.50
CA TYR A 253 8.93 -1.79 13.82
C TYR A 253 9.55 -2.68 12.71
N ALA A 254 8.75 -3.09 11.73
CA ALA A 254 9.16 -3.97 10.63
C ALA A 254 10.32 -3.41 9.78
N SER A 255 10.55 -2.09 9.75
CA SER A 255 11.67 -1.50 9.01
C SER A 255 13.01 -1.53 9.74
N ALA A 256 13.04 -1.85 11.04
CA ALA A 256 14.27 -1.82 11.85
C ALA A 256 15.41 -2.71 11.33
N PRO A 257 15.17 -3.97 10.89
CA PRO A 257 16.23 -4.84 10.37
C PRO A 257 16.92 -4.30 9.10
N PHE A 258 16.31 -3.32 8.42
CA PHE A 258 16.78 -2.78 7.16
C PHE A 258 17.73 -1.57 7.34
N ILE A 259 18.12 -1.24 8.57
CA ILE A 259 19.06 -0.13 8.88
C ILE A 259 20.37 -0.23 8.08
N ILE A 260 20.83 -1.46 7.81
CA ILE A 260 22.06 -1.74 7.05
C ILE A 260 22.04 -1.10 5.64
N LEU A 261 20.85 -0.89 5.06
CA LEU A 261 20.72 -0.25 3.74
C LEU A 261 21.08 1.24 3.75
N LEU A 262 20.97 1.93 4.90
CA LEU A 262 21.44 3.32 5.01
C LEU A 262 22.96 3.40 4.78
N PHE A 263 23.71 2.46 5.35
CA PHE A 263 25.17 2.49 5.32
C PHE A 263 25.80 1.93 4.03
N THR A 264 25.00 1.31 3.16
CA THR A 264 25.47 0.80 1.86
C THR A 264 25.17 1.80 0.74
N LYS A 265 25.91 1.76 -0.38
CA LYS A 265 25.69 2.60 -1.57
C LYS A 265 25.90 1.83 -2.87
N GLY A 266 25.44 2.40 -3.98
CA GLY A 266 25.67 1.91 -5.33
C GLY A 266 25.33 0.42 -5.50
N LYS A 267 26.26 -0.32 -6.12
CA LYS A 267 26.11 -1.76 -6.39
C LYS A 267 25.87 -2.60 -5.14
N THR A 268 26.54 -2.28 -4.03
CA THR A 268 26.41 -3.00 -2.77
C THR A 268 25.00 -2.88 -2.22
N ARG A 269 24.42 -1.67 -2.21
CA ARG A 269 23.02 -1.47 -1.81
C ARG A 269 22.06 -2.19 -2.74
N GLU A 270 22.30 -2.17 -4.05
CA GLU A 270 21.49 -2.88 -5.04
C GLU A 270 21.45 -4.40 -4.76
N ILE A 271 22.61 -5.02 -4.54
CA ILE A 271 22.72 -6.45 -4.25
C ILE A 271 22.05 -6.78 -2.92
N LEU A 272 22.36 -6.02 -1.86
CA LEU A 272 21.78 -6.25 -0.54
C LEU A 272 20.26 -6.09 -0.55
N SER A 273 19.74 -5.09 -1.26
CA SER A 273 18.29 -4.89 -1.41
C SER A 273 17.61 -6.07 -2.12
N LYS A 274 18.26 -6.70 -3.10
CA LYS A 274 17.76 -7.93 -3.75
C LYS A 274 17.74 -9.10 -2.79
N VAL A 275 18.82 -9.32 -2.04
CA VAL A 275 18.90 -10.41 -1.05
C VAL A 275 17.81 -10.24 0.01
N LEU A 276 17.70 -9.05 0.58
CA LEU A 276 16.69 -8.72 1.58
C LEU A 276 15.27 -8.82 1.01
N LEU A 277 15.05 -8.45 -0.25
CA LEU A 277 13.76 -8.64 -0.92
C LEU A 277 13.40 -10.12 -1.05
N LEU A 278 14.35 -10.98 -1.45
CA LEU A 278 14.11 -12.42 -1.56
C LEU A 278 13.80 -13.04 -0.19
N LEU A 279 14.56 -12.67 0.85
CA LEU A 279 14.31 -13.11 2.22
C LEU A 279 12.93 -12.66 2.72
N LEU A 280 12.54 -11.42 2.42
CA LEU A 280 11.22 -10.91 2.78
C LEU A 280 10.09 -11.65 2.04
N LEU A 281 10.25 -11.90 0.75
CA LEU A 281 9.27 -12.67 -0.03
C LEU A 281 9.14 -14.12 0.49
N LEU A 282 10.25 -14.77 0.84
CA LEU A 282 10.24 -16.10 1.47
C LEU A 282 9.50 -16.06 2.82
N PHE A 283 9.83 -15.08 3.68
CA PHE A 283 9.16 -14.90 4.97
C PHE A 283 7.64 -14.72 4.82
N LEU A 284 7.21 -13.86 3.90
CA LEU A 284 5.79 -13.64 3.59
C LEU A 284 5.13 -14.92 3.07
N GLY A 285 5.81 -15.70 2.22
CA GLY A 285 5.32 -16.99 1.74
C GLY A 285 5.16 -18.04 2.84
N PHE A 286 6.08 -18.10 3.80
CA PHE A 286 5.93 -18.96 4.98
C PHE A 286 4.74 -18.54 5.85
N LYS A 287 4.51 -17.23 6.00
CA LYS A 287 3.38 -16.67 6.75
C LYS A 287 2.08 -16.59 5.94
N TYR A 288 2.04 -17.11 4.70
CA TYR A 288 0.91 -16.96 3.76
C TYR A 288 -0.50 -17.17 4.36
N PRO A 289 -0.73 -18.22 5.17
CA PRO A 289 -2.05 -18.47 5.74
C PRO A 289 -2.47 -17.45 6.81
N SER A 290 -1.51 -16.75 7.41
CA SER A 290 -1.73 -15.86 8.55
C SER A 290 -1.56 -14.37 8.24
N PHE A 291 -0.98 -14.03 7.08
CA PHE A 291 -0.79 -12.64 6.66
C PHE A 291 -1.91 -12.18 5.72
N GLN A 292 -2.11 -10.88 5.72
CA GLN A 292 -3.07 -10.17 4.88
C GLN A 292 -2.36 -9.45 3.73
N ALA A 293 -3.07 -9.07 2.67
CA ALA A 293 -2.42 -8.56 1.44
C ALA A 293 -1.53 -7.34 1.69
N TRP A 294 -1.88 -6.47 2.64
CA TRP A 294 -1.11 -5.25 2.95
C TRP A 294 0.32 -5.52 3.43
N TYR A 295 0.66 -6.66 4.05
CA TYR A 295 2.08 -6.92 4.39
C TYR A 295 2.95 -7.12 3.15
N TYR A 296 2.36 -7.52 2.01
CA TYR A 296 3.10 -7.58 0.75
C TYR A 296 3.55 -6.19 0.27
N THR A 297 2.93 -5.10 0.76
CA THR A 297 3.38 -3.74 0.43
C THR A 297 4.80 -3.45 0.92
N TRP A 298 5.31 -4.19 1.92
CA TRP A 298 6.64 -3.99 2.49
C TRP A 298 7.76 -4.13 1.45
N ILE A 299 7.55 -4.94 0.41
CA ILE A 299 8.56 -5.08 -0.64
C ILE A 299 8.85 -3.76 -1.37
N TYR A 300 7.91 -2.80 -1.33
CA TYR A 300 8.02 -1.55 -2.07
C TYR A 300 8.96 -0.51 -1.45
N PHE A 301 9.42 -0.68 -0.22
CA PHE A 301 10.57 0.10 0.27
C PHE A 301 11.93 -0.48 -0.19
N LEU A 302 11.96 -1.72 -0.70
CA LEU A 302 13.17 -2.38 -1.23
C LEU A 302 13.28 -2.31 -2.76
N ILE A 303 12.17 -2.50 -3.48
CA ILE A 303 12.17 -2.57 -4.95
C ILE A 303 12.84 -1.35 -5.62
N PRO A 304 12.59 -0.09 -5.18
CA PRO A 304 13.27 1.08 -5.75
C PRO A 304 14.79 1.01 -5.64
N LEU A 305 15.32 0.34 -4.61
CA LEU A 305 16.75 0.19 -4.33
C LEU A 305 17.35 -1.03 -5.03
N ALA A 306 16.55 -2.07 -5.26
CA ALA A 306 16.98 -3.33 -5.87
C ALA A 306 17.20 -3.27 -7.39
N ASN A 307 16.76 -2.20 -8.07
CA ASN A 307 16.95 -2.00 -9.52
C ASN A 307 16.63 -3.25 -10.37
N LEU A 308 15.46 -3.84 -10.14
CA LEU A 308 15.04 -5.07 -10.79
C LEU A 308 14.84 -4.91 -12.30
N LYS A 309 15.03 -6.01 -13.04
CA LYS A 309 14.73 -6.04 -14.48
C LYS A 309 13.21 -6.03 -14.69
N LYS A 310 12.76 -5.52 -15.84
CA LYS A 310 11.33 -5.50 -16.20
C LYS A 310 10.65 -6.87 -16.11
N ARG A 311 11.34 -7.96 -16.45
CA ARG A 311 10.80 -9.33 -16.34
C ARG A 311 10.49 -9.70 -14.89
N SER A 312 11.39 -9.39 -13.95
CA SER A 312 11.18 -9.63 -12.51
C SER A 312 10.01 -8.81 -11.99
N LEU A 313 9.93 -7.55 -12.40
CA LEU A 313 8.84 -6.65 -12.03
C LEU A 313 7.49 -7.13 -12.58
N LEU A 314 7.45 -7.61 -13.83
CA LEU A 314 6.25 -8.19 -14.42
C LEU A 314 5.73 -9.37 -13.59
N ILE A 315 6.61 -10.28 -13.17
CA ILE A 315 6.23 -11.40 -12.29
C ILE A 315 5.65 -10.89 -10.97
N ILE A 316 6.31 -9.92 -10.32
CA ILE A 316 5.83 -9.31 -9.07
C ILE A 316 4.46 -8.63 -9.26
N PHE A 317 4.22 -7.97 -10.40
CA PHE A 317 2.98 -7.25 -10.69
C PHE A 317 1.81 -8.18 -11.01
N LEU A 318 2.06 -9.26 -11.76
CA LEU A 318 1.05 -10.30 -11.96
C LEU A 318 0.72 -10.99 -10.64
N PHE A 319 1.75 -11.29 -9.85
CA PHE A 319 1.62 -11.94 -8.57
C PHE A 319 0.77 -11.14 -7.58
N GLN A 320 1.01 -9.83 -7.43
CA GLN A 320 0.19 -9.01 -6.54
C GLN A 320 -1.27 -8.93 -6.98
N GLY A 321 -1.55 -8.98 -8.30
CA GLY A 321 -2.91 -9.01 -8.81
C GLY A 321 -3.64 -10.27 -8.33
N LEU A 322 -2.98 -11.43 -8.46
CA LEU A 322 -3.47 -12.69 -7.93
C LEU A 322 -3.65 -12.66 -6.41
N LEU A 323 -2.70 -12.05 -5.68
CA LEU A 323 -2.80 -11.91 -4.22
C LEU A 323 -4.03 -11.10 -3.79
N ILE A 324 -4.31 -9.98 -4.45
CA ILE A 324 -5.50 -9.15 -4.16
C ILE A 324 -6.76 -9.96 -4.42
N LEU A 325 -6.82 -10.65 -5.56
CA LEU A 325 -7.97 -11.49 -5.89
C LEU A 325 -8.16 -12.59 -4.85
N ASP A 326 -7.10 -13.33 -4.48
CA ASP A 326 -7.22 -14.39 -3.47
C ASP A 326 -7.71 -13.90 -2.11
N LYS A 327 -7.09 -12.83 -1.60
CA LYS A 327 -7.35 -12.35 -0.24
C LYS A 327 -8.71 -11.68 -0.10
N TYR A 328 -9.25 -11.11 -1.18
CA TYR A 328 -10.45 -10.28 -1.11
C TYR A 328 -11.65 -10.84 -1.87
N TYR A 329 -11.46 -11.79 -2.80
CA TYR A 329 -12.57 -12.33 -3.58
C TYR A 329 -13.67 -12.92 -2.69
N THR A 330 -13.32 -13.69 -1.66
CA THR A 330 -14.32 -14.27 -0.74
C THR A 330 -15.10 -13.21 0.04
N PHE A 331 -14.45 -12.11 0.43
CA PHE A 331 -15.12 -10.99 1.06
C PHE A 331 -16.08 -10.29 0.07
N ILE A 332 -15.67 -10.11 -1.18
CA ILE A 332 -16.50 -9.49 -2.21
C ILE A 332 -17.73 -10.37 -2.51
N SER A 333 -17.54 -11.69 -2.67
CA SER A 333 -18.59 -12.64 -3.02
C SER A 333 -19.57 -12.90 -1.88
N SER A 334 -19.07 -13.10 -0.65
CA SER A 334 -19.91 -13.54 0.48
C SER A 334 -20.20 -12.43 1.50
N GLY A 335 -19.44 -11.33 1.49
CA GLY A 335 -19.44 -10.33 2.57
C GLY A 335 -18.67 -10.77 3.83
N ASN A 336 -18.21 -12.02 3.87
CA ASN A 336 -17.45 -12.57 5.00
C ASN A 336 -15.99 -12.80 4.60
N TRP A 337 -15.10 -12.60 5.56
CA TRP A 337 -13.71 -13.03 5.42
C TRP A 337 -13.68 -14.55 5.48
N GLY A 338 -13.26 -15.20 4.39
CA GLY A 338 -13.25 -16.66 4.27
C GLY A 338 -11.86 -17.27 4.33
N PRO A 339 -11.79 -18.62 4.32
CA PRO A 339 -10.53 -19.33 4.32
C PRO A 339 -9.72 -19.01 3.06
N ILE A 340 -8.41 -18.82 3.25
CA ILE A 340 -7.47 -18.51 2.19
C ILE A 340 -7.24 -19.75 1.32
N ASN A 341 -7.21 -19.59 -0.01
CA ASN A 341 -6.87 -20.71 -0.89
C ASN A 341 -5.40 -21.12 -0.66
N GLN A 342 -5.17 -22.36 -0.24
CA GLN A 342 -3.82 -22.85 0.07
C GLN A 342 -2.95 -23.00 -1.19
N ASP A 343 -3.53 -23.10 -2.39
CA ASP A 343 -2.79 -23.33 -3.64
C ASP A 343 -1.92 -22.13 -4.04
N ILE A 344 -2.33 -20.91 -3.71
CA ILE A 344 -1.56 -19.69 -4.00
C ILE A 344 -0.33 -19.55 -3.10
N ARG A 345 -0.30 -20.25 -1.95
CA ARG A 345 0.89 -20.35 -1.10
C ARG A 345 2.09 -20.91 -1.86
N ILE A 346 1.86 -21.88 -2.74
CA ILE A 346 2.90 -22.51 -3.53
C ILE A 346 3.55 -21.47 -4.45
N LEU A 347 2.74 -20.63 -5.11
CA LEU A 347 3.23 -19.54 -5.94
C LEU A 347 4.06 -18.53 -5.14
N PHE A 348 3.70 -18.24 -3.88
CA PHE A 348 4.49 -17.40 -2.97
C PHE A 348 5.88 -17.96 -2.68
N ILE A 349 5.97 -19.27 -2.44
CA ILE A 349 7.23 -19.94 -2.14
C ILE A 349 8.14 -19.94 -3.37
N PHE A 350 7.57 -20.12 -4.57
CA PHE A 350 8.33 -20.11 -5.82
C PHE A 350 8.62 -18.71 -6.38
N LEU A 351 7.87 -17.67 -5.96
CA LEU A 351 8.07 -16.30 -6.42
C LEU A 351 9.52 -15.79 -6.21
N PRO A 352 10.18 -15.98 -5.04
CA PRO A 352 11.61 -15.73 -4.87
C PRO A 352 12.51 -16.46 -5.89
N PHE A 353 12.18 -17.71 -6.24
CA PHE A 353 12.96 -18.49 -7.20
C PHE A 353 12.78 -17.95 -8.62
N ILE A 354 11.55 -17.69 -9.04
CA ILE A 354 11.25 -17.16 -10.38
C ILE A 354 11.83 -15.74 -10.54
N THR A 355 11.73 -14.91 -9.50
CA THR A 355 12.33 -13.57 -9.50
C THR A 355 13.86 -13.64 -9.45
N SER A 356 14.47 -14.55 -8.72
CA SER A 356 15.93 -14.72 -8.65
C SER A 356 16.57 -15.29 -9.93
N LEU A 357 15.85 -16.13 -10.69
CA LEU A 357 16.30 -16.61 -12.01
C LEU A 357 16.57 -15.46 -13.00
N THR A 358 15.93 -14.31 -12.81
CA THR A 358 16.18 -13.11 -13.62
C THR A 358 17.34 -12.23 -13.10
N LEU A 359 17.74 -12.43 -11.83
CA LEU A 359 18.84 -11.73 -11.17
C LEU A 359 20.21 -12.33 -11.51
N ILE A 360 20.29 -13.65 -11.77
CA ILE A 360 21.58 -14.38 -11.88
C ILE A 360 22.14 -14.48 -13.32
N ARG A 361 21.40 -14.16 -14.39
CA ARG A 361 21.96 -14.23 -15.75
C ARG A 361 22.80 -13.00 -16.12
N ARG A 362 24.11 -13.07 -15.86
CA ARG A 362 25.23 -12.79 -16.78
C ARG A 362 26.59 -13.00 -16.08
N ARG A 363 27.20 -14.17 -16.28
CA ARG A 363 28.68 -14.33 -16.23
C ARG A 363 29.24 -15.47 -17.08
N ILE A 364 28.41 -16.35 -17.64
CA ILE A 364 28.91 -17.45 -18.49
C ILE A 364 29.39 -16.95 -19.85
N LYS A 365 28.72 -15.97 -20.48
CA LYS A 365 29.12 -15.45 -21.81
C LYS A 365 30.43 -14.64 -21.84
N ALA A 366 30.83 -14.04 -20.72
CA ALA A 366 32.08 -13.26 -20.65
C ALA A 366 33.30 -14.17 -20.44
N ASN A 367 33.13 -15.31 -19.78
CA ASN A 367 34.20 -16.30 -19.62
C ASN A 367 34.34 -17.20 -20.86
N SER A 368 33.25 -17.50 -21.58
CA SER A 368 33.33 -18.28 -22.82
C SER A 368 34.01 -17.53 -23.97
N GLN A 369 33.85 -16.20 -24.06
CA GLN A 369 34.59 -15.40 -25.05
C GLN A 369 36.07 -15.23 -24.65
N LYS A 370 36.37 -15.07 -23.36
CA LYS A 370 37.76 -15.03 -22.87
C LYS A 370 38.50 -16.36 -23.03
N MET A 371 37.82 -17.50 -22.87
CA MET A 371 38.43 -18.82 -23.10
C MET A 371 38.60 -19.10 -24.60
N ALA A 372 37.65 -18.71 -25.45
CA ALA A 372 37.80 -18.84 -26.91
C ALA A 372 38.90 -17.92 -27.51
N GLU A 373 39.19 -16.77 -26.88
CA GLU A 373 40.34 -15.92 -27.26
C GLU A 373 41.68 -16.48 -26.77
N LEU A 374 41.69 -17.27 -25.68
CA LEU A 374 42.90 -17.94 -25.18
C LEU A 374 43.24 -19.20 -25.98
N ASP A 375 42.24 -19.94 -26.48
CA ASP A 375 42.44 -21.13 -27.32
C ASP A 375 42.83 -20.81 -28.77
N ASN A 376 42.60 -19.57 -29.25
CA ASN A 376 43.03 -19.13 -30.59
C ASN A 376 44.48 -18.58 -30.62
N HIS A 377 45.15 -18.54 -29.47
CA HIS A 377 46.55 -18.09 -29.33
C HIS A 377 47.51 -19.18 -28.83
N SER A 378 47.05 -20.43 -28.77
CA SER A 378 47.86 -21.65 -28.63
C SER A 378 47.86 -22.42 -29.95
#